data_AF-A0A844EMK6-F1
#
_entry.id   AF-A0A844EMK6-F1
#
_cell.length_a   1.000
_cell.length_b   1.000
_cell.length_c   1.000
_cell.angle_alpha   90.00
_cell.angle_beta   90.00
_cell.angle_gamma   90.00
#
_symmetry.space_group_name_H-M   'P 1'
#
loop_
_entity.id
_entity.type
_entity.pdbx_description
1 polymer ?
#
loop_
_entity_poly.entity_id
_entity_poly.type
_entity_poly.pdbx_seq_one_letter_code
_entity_poly.pdbx_strand_id
1 'polypeptide(L)'
;TKLPWYFNGIIPLILVIPLGALFPRLLGGGSDIILHLSAAGYPTLVLCGYLLIRFVFSMISYGSGLPGGIFLPILCLGGLIGAIVGSIAINLGWMNPFYFSSFIIMGMAGYFAAISKAPFTAILLITEMVGTLTHLLGLAVVSLVAYAVIDLLNGKPVYYSMLQQLLKVQSQLNLGRSVQIMVSVYAGSDMDGKKVRQIEWPTGSLLTKIERNGVEIIPAGDTLVRWGDTLFINVSTKNQHAITQKIIALTNET
;
A
#
# COMPACT_ATOMS: atom_id res chain seq x y z
N THR A 1 -5.08 18.41 -1.54
CA THR A 1 -4.97 19.45 -0.48
C THR A 1 -3.62 20.15 -0.62
N LYS A 2 -3.58 21.49 -0.57
CA LYS A 2 -2.38 22.33 -0.82
C LYS A 2 -1.42 22.39 0.40
N LEU A 3 -1.20 21.27 1.09
CA LEU A 3 -0.20 21.20 2.16
C LEU A 3 1.07 20.54 1.62
N PRO A 4 2.26 21.14 1.80
CA PRO A 4 3.53 20.53 1.42
C PRO A 4 3.72 19.20 2.16
N TRP A 5 4.26 18.19 1.46
CA TRP A 5 4.34 16.81 1.94
C TRP A 5 5.07 16.63 3.28
N TYR A 6 6.02 17.53 3.60
CA TYR A 6 6.73 17.55 4.88
C TYR A 6 5.81 17.80 6.10
N PHE A 7 4.69 18.52 5.92
CA PHE A 7 3.74 18.82 7.00
C PHE A 7 2.80 17.66 7.32
N ASN A 8 2.72 16.65 6.44
CA ASN A 8 1.80 15.54 6.63
C ASN A 8 2.08 14.77 7.93
N GLY A 9 3.35 14.67 8.35
CA GLY A 9 3.74 14.04 9.63
C GLY A 9 3.61 14.94 10.86
N ILE A 10 3.61 16.26 10.69
CA ILE A 10 3.52 17.23 11.81
C ILE A 10 2.10 17.27 12.39
N ILE A 11 1.08 17.17 11.53
CA ILE A 11 -0.33 17.18 11.93
C ILE A 11 -0.68 16.04 12.91
N PRO A 12 -0.44 14.75 12.59
CA PRO A 12 -0.69 13.68 13.53
C PRO A 12 0.17 13.84 14.78
N LEU A 13 1.44 14.25 14.67
CA LEU A 13 2.30 14.47 15.84
C LEU A 13 1.72 15.47 16.84
N ILE A 14 1.25 16.64 16.37
CA ILE A 14 0.62 17.65 17.22
C ILE A 14 -0.67 17.11 17.86
N LEU A 15 -1.45 16.29 17.15
CA LEU A 15 -2.66 15.66 17.68
C LEU A 15 -2.36 14.53 18.68
N VAL A 16 -1.26 13.79 18.49
CA VAL A 16 -0.81 12.69 19.37
C VAL A 16 -0.48 13.20 20.76
N ILE A 17 0.21 14.35 20.87
CA ILE A 17 0.74 14.86 22.15
C ILE A 17 -0.36 15.09 23.22
N PRO A 18 -1.42 15.88 22.99
CA PRO A 18 -2.46 16.10 23.99
C PRO A 18 -3.27 14.81 24.24
N LEU A 19 -3.50 14.00 23.21
CA LEU A 19 -4.19 12.72 23.36
C LEU A 19 -3.38 11.76 24.24
N GLY A 20 -2.07 11.73 24.09
CA GLY A 20 -1.15 10.94 24.90
C GLY A 20 -1.05 11.39 26.35
N ALA A 21 -1.07 12.70 26.58
CA ALA A 21 -1.03 13.26 27.93
C ALA A 21 -2.31 12.96 28.72
N LEU A 22 -3.48 13.02 28.08
CA LEU A 22 -4.77 12.79 28.73
C LEU A 22 -5.19 11.32 28.75
N PHE A 23 -4.88 10.58 27.68
CA PHE A 23 -5.33 9.20 27.46
C PHE A 23 -4.19 8.34 26.90
N PRO A 24 -3.14 8.04 27.69
CA PRO A 24 -1.97 7.31 27.22
C PRO A 24 -2.29 5.92 26.65
N ARG A 25 -3.36 5.28 27.15
CA ARG A 25 -3.83 3.97 26.67
C ARG A 25 -4.41 4.00 25.25
N LEU A 26 -4.84 5.17 24.75
CA LEU A 26 -5.36 5.33 23.39
C LEU A 26 -4.24 5.39 22.34
N LEU A 27 -3.00 5.56 22.77
CA LEU A 27 -1.83 5.60 21.90
C LEU A 27 -1.40 4.21 21.41
N GLY A 28 -0.41 4.21 20.51
CA GLY A 28 0.20 3.00 19.98
C GLY A 28 -0.71 2.22 19.04
N GLY A 29 -0.39 0.94 18.88
CA GLY A 29 -1.02 0.09 17.87
C GLY A 29 -2.39 -0.49 18.25
N GLY A 30 -2.76 -0.59 19.54
CA GLY A 30 -4.01 -1.25 19.88
C GLY A 30 -4.00 -2.20 21.06
N SER A 31 -2.87 -2.90 21.25
CA SER A 31 -2.76 -4.09 22.10
C SER A 31 -3.14 -3.82 23.55
N ASP A 32 -2.64 -2.74 24.15
CA ASP A 32 -2.96 -2.39 25.54
C ASP A 32 -4.45 -2.16 25.78
N ILE A 33 -5.16 -1.58 24.81
CA ILE A 33 -6.62 -1.43 24.94
C ILE A 33 -7.26 -2.82 25.01
N ILE A 34 -6.95 -3.69 24.04
CA ILE A 34 -7.55 -5.02 23.95
C ILE A 34 -7.31 -5.82 25.25
N LEU A 35 -6.10 -5.77 25.80
CA LEU A 35 -5.73 -6.50 27.01
C LEU A 35 -6.43 -6.00 28.28
N HIS A 36 -6.80 -4.71 28.32
CA HIS A 36 -7.44 -4.09 29.49
C HIS A 36 -8.96 -3.95 29.39
N LEU A 37 -9.58 -4.42 28.31
CA LEU A 37 -11.02 -4.54 28.23
C LEU A 37 -11.50 -5.68 29.13
N SER A 38 -12.24 -5.34 30.18
CA SER A 38 -12.87 -6.31 31.10
C SER A 38 -14.37 -6.07 31.19
N ALA A 39 -15.13 -7.12 31.50
CA ALA A 39 -16.60 -7.07 31.59
C ALA A 39 -17.11 -6.07 32.63
N ALA A 40 -16.32 -5.80 33.68
CA ALA A 40 -16.64 -4.82 34.73
C ALA A 40 -16.04 -3.42 34.47
N GLY A 41 -15.25 -3.25 33.41
CA GLY A 41 -14.26 -2.18 33.34
C GLY A 41 -14.74 -0.83 32.80
N TYR A 42 -15.70 -0.81 31.86
CA TYR A 42 -16.08 0.43 31.17
C TYR A 42 -17.57 0.48 30.80
N PRO A 43 -18.26 1.61 31.04
CA PRO A 43 -19.59 1.86 30.50
C PRO A 43 -19.58 1.79 28.96
N THR A 44 -20.66 1.32 28.35
CA THR A 44 -20.81 1.23 26.89
C THR A 44 -20.53 2.57 26.19
N LEU A 45 -20.92 3.68 26.80
CA LEU A 45 -20.66 5.03 26.29
C LEU A 45 -19.15 5.33 26.15
N VAL A 46 -18.35 4.89 27.11
CA VAL A 46 -16.89 5.07 27.08
C VAL A 46 -16.25 4.24 25.96
N LEU A 47 -16.74 3.01 25.76
CA LEU A 47 -16.29 2.14 24.65
C LEU A 47 -16.59 2.78 23.28
N CYS A 48 -17.77 3.37 23.11
CA CYS A 48 -18.10 4.13 21.90
C CYS A 48 -17.17 5.34 21.71
N GLY A 49 -16.84 6.05 22.78
CA GLY A 49 -15.86 7.14 22.76
C GLY A 49 -14.47 6.68 22.31
N TYR A 50 -13.98 5.57 22.87
CA TYR A 50 -12.70 4.97 22.48
C TYR A 50 -12.70 4.52 21.02
N LEU A 51 -13.79 3.92 20.54
CA LEU A 51 -13.94 3.52 19.14
C LEU A 51 -13.84 4.74 18.20
N LEU A 52 -14.60 5.81 18.49
CA LEU A 52 -14.61 7.02 17.66
C LEU A 52 -13.25 7.71 17.65
N ILE A 53 -12.64 7.91 18.82
CA ILE A 53 -11.32 8.55 18.93
C ILE A 53 -10.29 7.75 18.15
N ARG A 54 -10.23 6.42 18.34
CA ARG A 54 -9.29 5.58 17.60
C ARG A 54 -9.56 5.57 16.11
N PHE A 55 -10.81 5.51 15.68
CA PHE A 55 -11.16 5.48 14.26
C PHE A 55 -10.68 6.74 13.56
N VAL A 56 -11.00 7.92 14.12
CA VAL A 56 -10.59 9.22 13.57
C VAL A 56 -9.08 9.37 13.59
N PHE A 57 -8.44 9.07 14.72
CA PHE A 57 -7.01 9.23 14.87
C PHE A 57 -6.20 8.26 14.00
N SER A 58 -6.68 7.03 13.83
CA SER A 58 -6.06 6.07 12.91
C SER A 58 -6.14 6.58 11.48
N MET A 59 -7.27 7.14 11.04
CA MET A 59 -7.38 7.74 9.70
C MET A 59 -6.41 8.90 9.50
N ILE A 60 -6.26 9.78 10.48
CA ILE A 60 -5.31 10.91 10.41
C ILE A 60 -3.86 10.39 10.37
N SER A 61 -3.53 9.43 11.23
CA SER A 61 -2.19 8.85 11.32
C SER A 61 -1.81 8.11 10.04
N TYR A 62 -2.69 7.26 9.49
CA TYR A 62 -2.42 6.57 8.23
C TYR A 62 -2.46 7.50 7.01
N GLY A 63 -3.34 8.50 7.03
CA GLY A 63 -3.43 9.51 5.98
C GLY A 63 -2.19 10.39 5.87
N SER A 64 -1.33 10.42 6.89
CA SER A 64 -0.09 11.21 6.89
C SER A 64 1.01 10.67 5.98
N GLY A 65 0.92 9.39 5.58
CA GLY A 65 1.97 8.74 4.79
C GLY A 65 3.25 8.40 5.57
N LEU A 66 3.24 8.56 6.90
CA LEU A 66 4.32 8.06 7.76
C LEU A 66 4.40 6.52 7.70
N PRO A 67 5.61 5.93 7.76
CA PRO A 67 5.76 4.48 7.73
C PRO A 67 5.09 3.85 8.96
N GLY A 68 4.10 3.00 8.73
CA GLY A 68 3.33 2.34 9.78
C GLY A 68 2.40 1.26 9.21
N GLY A 69 1.97 0.32 10.05
CA GLY A 69 1.17 -0.84 9.63
C GLY A 69 -0.27 -0.80 10.15
N ILE A 70 -1.26 -0.83 9.25
CA ILE A 70 -2.71 -0.77 9.55
C ILE A 70 -3.27 -1.93 10.39
N PHE A 71 -2.49 -3.00 10.51
CA PHE A 71 -2.94 -4.27 11.04
C PHE A 71 -3.47 -4.20 12.48
N LEU A 72 -2.65 -3.72 13.42
CA LEU A 72 -3.02 -3.73 14.85
C LEU A 72 -4.15 -2.74 15.17
N PRO A 73 -4.22 -1.53 14.56
CA PRO A 73 -5.35 -0.64 14.77
C PRO A 73 -6.67 -1.19 14.24
N ILE A 74 -6.64 -1.92 13.10
CA ILE A 74 -7.83 -2.63 12.59
C ILE A 74 -8.31 -3.65 13.63
N LEU A 75 -7.42 -4.47 14.19
CA LEU A 75 -7.78 -5.41 15.24
C LEU A 75 -8.38 -4.72 16.47
N CYS A 76 -7.78 -3.61 16.92
CA CYS A 76 -8.28 -2.87 18.07
C CYS A 76 -9.68 -2.29 17.83
N LEU A 77 -9.96 -1.74 16.63
CA LEU A 77 -11.29 -1.29 16.26
C LEU A 77 -12.30 -2.45 16.27
N GLY A 78 -11.94 -3.61 15.73
CA GLY A 78 -12.76 -4.81 15.79
C GLY A 78 -13.05 -5.27 17.22
N GLY A 79 -12.03 -5.27 18.09
CA GLY A 79 -12.18 -5.61 19.50
C GLY A 79 -13.09 -4.63 20.26
N LEU A 80 -12.98 -3.33 19.98
CA LEU A 80 -13.86 -2.31 20.56
C LEU A 80 -15.31 -2.47 20.08
N ILE A 81 -15.53 -2.77 18.80
CA ILE A 81 -16.87 -3.10 18.27
C ILE A 81 -17.43 -4.33 18.98
N GLY A 82 -16.64 -5.40 19.11
CA GLY A 82 -17.01 -6.60 19.85
C GLY A 82 -17.37 -6.30 21.30
N ALA A 83 -16.58 -5.45 21.98
CA ALA A 83 -16.83 -5.03 23.35
C ALA A 83 -18.15 -4.25 23.51
N ILE A 84 -18.45 -3.36 22.57
CA ILE A 84 -19.71 -2.60 22.56
C ILE A 84 -20.89 -3.57 22.41
N VAL A 85 -20.83 -4.48 21.44
CA VAL A 85 -21.88 -5.48 21.21
C VAL A 85 -22.05 -6.39 22.43
N GLY A 86 -20.95 -6.89 23.00
CA GLY A 86 -20.99 -7.72 24.20
C GLY A 86 -21.55 -6.97 25.41
N SER A 87 -21.14 -5.72 25.61
CA SER A 87 -21.64 -4.86 26.68
C SER A 87 -23.15 -4.63 26.56
N ILE A 88 -23.66 -4.34 25.35
CA ILE A 88 -25.10 -4.18 25.10
C ILE A 88 -25.84 -5.49 25.39
N ALA A 89 -25.35 -6.63 24.89
CA ALA A 89 -25.99 -7.93 25.11
C ALA A 89 -26.07 -8.30 26.59
N ILE A 90 -25.04 -7.99 27.37
CA ILE A 90 -25.01 -8.23 28.82
C ILE A 90 -25.97 -7.29 29.56
N ASN A 91 -25.96 -5.99 29.23
CA ASN A 91 -26.83 -4.99 29.86
C ASN A 91 -28.33 -5.26 29.59
N LEU A 92 -28.66 -5.82 28.43
CA LEU A 92 -30.02 -6.25 28.08
C LEU A 92 -30.40 -7.62 28.69
N GLY A 93 -29.49 -8.29 29.39
CA GLY A 93 -29.71 -9.61 29.98
C GLY A 93 -29.75 -10.76 28.98
N TRP A 94 -29.34 -10.55 27.73
CA TRP A 94 -29.31 -11.61 26.70
C TRP A 94 -28.13 -12.57 26.86
N MET A 95 -27.09 -12.16 27.58
CA MET A 95 -25.87 -12.94 27.73
C MET A 95 -25.23 -12.77 29.10
N ASN A 96 -24.60 -13.84 29.59
CA ASN A 96 -23.81 -13.79 30.82
C ASN A 96 -22.51 -12.98 30.62
N PRO A 97 -22.12 -12.11 31.59
CA PRO A 97 -20.84 -11.39 31.57
C PRO A 97 -19.60 -12.25 31.29
N PHE A 98 -19.66 -13.54 31.63
CA PHE A 98 -18.60 -14.51 31.34
C PHE A 98 -18.19 -14.55 29.86
N TYR A 99 -19.12 -14.31 28.93
CA TYR A 99 -18.83 -14.36 27.48
C TYR A 99 -18.29 -13.05 26.90
N PHE A 100 -18.11 -11.99 27.70
CA PHE A 100 -17.66 -10.68 27.22
C PHE A 100 -16.37 -10.76 26.38
N SER A 101 -15.36 -11.48 26.86
CA SER A 101 -14.09 -11.66 26.13
C SER A 101 -14.28 -12.38 24.80
N SER A 102 -15.24 -13.30 24.70
CA SER A 102 -15.55 -13.98 23.44
C SER A 102 -16.11 -13.02 22.39
N PHE A 103 -16.91 -12.02 22.78
CA PHE A 103 -17.38 -10.98 21.85
C PHE A 103 -16.24 -10.11 21.32
N ILE A 104 -15.27 -9.76 22.16
CA ILE A 104 -14.07 -9.00 21.74
C ILE A 104 -13.30 -9.81 20.70
N ILE A 105 -13.00 -11.08 21.00
CA ILE A 105 -12.25 -11.99 20.11
C ILE A 105 -12.97 -12.17 18.77
N MET A 106 -14.29 -12.38 18.80
CA MET A 106 -15.10 -12.48 17.58
C MET A 106 -15.14 -11.17 16.78
N GLY A 107 -15.25 -10.02 17.46
CA GLY A 107 -15.21 -8.70 16.84
C GLY A 107 -13.88 -8.41 16.15
N MET A 108 -12.76 -8.78 16.78
CA MET A 108 -11.42 -8.67 16.18
C MET A 108 -11.31 -9.46 14.88
N ALA A 109 -11.74 -10.73 14.90
CA ALA A 109 -11.67 -11.61 13.73
C ALA A 109 -12.62 -11.16 12.61
N GLY A 110 -13.88 -10.85 12.94
CA GLY A 110 -14.89 -10.44 11.97
C GLY A 110 -14.51 -9.15 11.24
N TYR A 111 -14.06 -8.14 11.99
CA TYR A 111 -13.68 -6.85 11.40
C TYR A 111 -12.44 -6.97 10.51
N PHE A 112 -11.43 -7.75 10.95
CA PHE A 112 -10.25 -7.99 10.12
C PHE A 112 -10.58 -8.82 8.87
N ALA A 113 -11.42 -9.85 8.98
CA ALA A 113 -11.88 -10.66 7.86
C ALA A 113 -12.62 -9.81 6.81
N ALA A 114 -13.49 -8.90 7.23
CA ALA A 114 -14.21 -8.00 6.33
C ALA A 114 -13.25 -7.03 5.59
N ILE A 115 -12.32 -6.41 6.31
CA ILE A 115 -11.43 -5.39 5.72
C ILE A 115 -10.35 -6.00 4.82
N SER A 116 -9.77 -7.12 5.24
CA SER A 116 -8.71 -7.79 4.49
C SER A 116 -9.25 -8.70 3.39
N LYS A 117 -10.53 -9.11 3.45
CA LYS A 117 -11.10 -10.19 2.65
C LYS A 117 -10.30 -11.50 2.74
N ALA A 118 -9.70 -11.76 3.90
CA ALA A 118 -8.90 -12.96 4.17
C ALA A 118 -9.40 -13.67 5.46
N PRO A 119 -10.56 -14.36 5.42
CA PRO A 119 -11.20 -14.92 6.61
C PRO A 119 -10.35 -16.00 7.29
N PHE A 120 -9.68 -16.89 6.54
CA PHE A 120 -8.81 -17.91 7.13
C PHE A 120 -7.61 -17.32 7.87
N THR A 121 -7.00 -16.28 7.30
CA THR A 121 -5.92 -15.54 7.96
C THR A 121 -6.41 -14.87 9.24
N ALA A 122 -7.62 -14.31 9.24
CA ALA A 122 -8.23 -13.74 10.43
C ALA A 122 -8.40 -14.78 11.56
N ILE A 123 -8.97 -15.94 11.22
CA ILE A 123 -9.23 -17.03 12.18
C ILE A 123 -7.92 -17.51 12.80
N LEU A 124 -6.92 -17.82 11.96
CA LEU A 124 -5.65 -18.38 12.38
C LEU A 124 -4.89 -17.38 13.27
N LEU A 125 -4.80 -16.13 12.83
CA LEU A 125 -4.09 -15.08 13.56
C LEU A 125 -4.71 -14.82 14.94
N ILE A 126 -6.04 -14.68 15.01
CA ILE A 126 -6.70 -14.40 16.29
C ILE A 126 -6.58 -15.61 17.22
N THR A 127 -6.63 -16.82 16.68
CA THR A 127 -6.38 -18.05 17.43
C THR A 127 -4.96 -18.06 18.01
N GLU A 128 -3.95 -17.67 17.23
CA GLU A 128 -2.57 -17.54 17.71
C GLU A 128 -2.41 -16.47 18.78
N MET A 129 -3.02 -15.29 18.60
CA MET A 129 -2.94 -14.20 19.57
C MET A 129 -3.60 -14.52 20.90
N VAL A 130 -4.73 -15.23 20.87
CA VAL A 130 -5.46 -15.65 22.09
C VAL A 130 -4.82 -16.89 22.72
N GLY A 131 -4.14 -17.73 21.93
CA GLY A 131 -3.43 -18.92 22.41
C GLY A 131 -4.34 -20.12 22.71
N THR A 132 -5.57 -20.14 22.18
CA THR A 132 -6.50 -21.28 22.36
C THR A 132 -7.40 -21.49 21.14
N LEU A 133 -7.72 -22.77 20.87
CA LEU A 133 -8.62 -23.22 19.81
C LEU A 133 -10.09 -23.28 20.23
N THR A 134 -10.42 -22.99 21.48
CA THR A 134 -11.80 -23.10 22.02
C THR A 134 -12.82 -22.26 21.24
N HIS A 135 -12.40 -21.15 20.64
CA HIS A 135 -13.29 -20.25 19.89
C HIS A 135 -13.29 -20.48 18.37
N LEU A 136 -12.59 -21.49 17.86
CA LEU A 136 -12.32 -21.67 16.43
C LEU A 136 -13.61 -21.68 15.58
N LEU A 137 -14.64 -22.40 16.02
CA LEU A 137 -15.91 -22.48 15.30
C LEU A 137 -16.61 -21.11 15.25
N GLY A 138 -16.67 -20.39 16.37
CA GLY A 138 -17.27 -19.06 16.43
C GLY A 138 -16.51 -18.04 15.57
N LEU A 139 -15.17 -18.09 15.61
CA LEU A 139 -14.31 -17.28 14.76
C LEU A 139 -14.57 -17.54 13.28
N ALA A 140 -14.72 -18.82 12.89
CA ALA A 140 -15.00 -19.20 11.51
C ALA A 140 -16.34 -18.65 11.03
N VAL A 141 -17.40 -18.84 11.82
CA VAL A 141 -18.75 -18.34 11.48
C VAL A 141 -18.74 -16.82 11.33
N VAL A 142 -18.23 -16.08 12.32
CA VAL A 142 -18.22 -14.62 12.29
C VAL A 142 -17.35 -14.08 11.15
N SER A 143 -16.17 -14.66 10.91
CA SER A 143 -15.26 -14.22 9.84
C SER A 143 -15.84 -14.49 8.45
N LEU A 144 -16.48 -15.64 8.24
CA LEU A 144 -17.10 -15.99 6.95
C LEU A 144 -18.35 -15.15 6.69
N VAL A 145 -19.18 -14.91 7.70
CA VAL A 145 -20.35 -14.01 7.57
C VAL A 145 -19.89 -12.59 7.26
N ALA A 146 -18.88 -12.08 7.97
CA ALA A 146 -18.33 -10.75 7.71
C ALA A 146 -17.75 -10.65 6.29
N TYR A 147 -17.04 -11.68 5.82
CA TYR A 147 -16.56 -11.78 4.44
C TYR A 147 -17.72 -11.79 3.43
N ALA A 148 -18.75 -12.60 3.64
CA ALA A 148 -19.89 -12.69 2.73
C ALA A 148 -20.64 -11.36 2.62
N VAL A 149 -20.86 -10.67 3.75
CA VAL A 149 -21.54 -9.36 3.77
C VAL A 149 -20.73 -8.32 3.00
N ILE A 150 -19.42 -8.22 3.22
CA ILE A 150 -18.60 -7.24 2.48
C ILE A 150 -18.48 -7.59 0.99
N ASP A 151 -18.54 -8.87 0.63
CA ASP A 151 -18.52 -9.32 -0.76
C ASP A 151 -19.82 -8.98 -1.49
N LEU A 152 -20.97 -9.18 -0.84
CA LEU A 152 -22.29 -8.76 -1.32
C LEU A 152 -22.40 -7.24 -1.50
N LEU A 153 -21.70 -6.46 -0.68
CA LEU A 153 -21.61 -5.00 -0.79
C LEU A 153 -20.55 -4.53 -1.79
N ASN A 154 -19.96 -5.44 -2.58
CA ASN A 154 -18.90 -5.18 -3.55
C ASN A 154 -17.66 -4.46 -2.94
N GLY A 155 -17.41 -4.68 -1.65
CA GLY A 155 -16.23 -4.16 -0.98
C GLY A 155 -14.94 -4.78 -1.52
N LYS A 156 -13.88 -3.97 -1.62
CA LYS A 156 -12.57 -4.42 -2.09
C LYS A 156 -11.63 -4.62 -0.90
N PRO A 157 -10.68 -5.59 -0.97
CA PRO A 157 -9.66 -5.73 0.06
C PRO A 157 -8.89 -4.42 0.26
N VAL A 158 -8.62 -4.03 1.51
CA VAL A 158 -7.93 -2.77 1.80
C VAL A 158 -6.55 -2.70 1.15
N TYR A 159 -5.76 -3.77 1.25
CA TYR A 159 -4.40 -3.83 0.69
C TYR A 159 -4.41 -3.74 -0.84
N TYR A 160 -5.42 -4.32 -1.49
CA TYR A 160 -5.61 -4.18 -2.93
C TYR A 160 -5.94 -2.72 -3.31
N SER A 161 -6.79 -2.06 -2.54
CA SER A 161 -7.15 -0.65 -2.76
C SER A 161 -5.95 0.28 -2.58
N MET A 162 -5.10 0.02 -1.58
CA MET A 162 -3.85 0.75 -1.36
C MET A 162 -2.87 0.54 -2.52
N LEU A 163 -2.70 -0.70 -2.99
CA LEU A 163 -1.86 -1.01 -4.14
C LEU A 163 -2.33 -0.27 -5.40
N GLN A 164 -3.63 -0.25 -5.68
CA GLN A 164 -4.18 0.49 -6.82
C GLN A 164 -3.90 2.00 -6.73
N GLN A 165 -3.94 2.58 -5.53
CA GLN A 165 -3.59 4.00 -5.34
C GLN A 165 -2.11 4.24 -5.63
N LEU A 166 -1.20 3.38 -5.16
CA LEU A 166 0.23 3.48 -5.45
C LEU A 166 0.51 3.39 -6.96
N LEU A 167 -0.13 2.45 -7.67
CA LEU A 167 0.03 2.30 -9.12
C LEU A 167 -0.51 3.51 -9.91
N LYS A 168 -1.61 4.14 -9.46
CA LYS A 168 -2.13 5.37 -10.06
C LYS A 168 -1.16 6.55 -9.88
N VAL A 169 -0.54 6.68 -8.72
CA VAL A 169 0.48 7.71 -8.48
C VAL A 169 1.68 7.50 -9.41
N GLN A 170 2.13 6.26 -9.58
CA GLN A 170 3.24 5.94 -10.49
C GLN A 170 2.91 6.29 -11.96
N SER A 171 1.69 6.03 -12.40
CA SER A 171 1.27 6.35 -13.77
C SER A 171 1.09 7.85 -14.00
N GLN A 172 0.62 8.60 -12.99
CA GLN A 172 0.46 10.06 -13.06
C GLN A 172 1.79 10.82 -13.01
N LEU A 173 2.76 10.35 -12.23
CA LEU A 173 4.07 11.01 -12.09
C LEU A 173 5.01 10.80 -13.28
N ASN A 174 4.61 10.06 -14.33
CA ASN A 174 5.49 9.69 -15.44
C ASN A 174 6.86 9.19 -14.96
N LEU A 175 6.91 8.44 -13.85
CA LEU A 175 8.09 7.68 -13.45
C LEU A 175 8.29 6.63 -14.54
N GLY A 176 8.96 7.05 -15.60
CA GLY A 176 8.89 6.44 -16.91
C GLY A 176 9.46 5.04 -16.84
N ARG A 177 8.60 4.04 -17.02
CA ARG A 177 9.08 2.76 -17.54
C ARG A 177 9.72 3.07 -18.89
N SER A 178 11.04 3.11 -18.91
CA SER A 178 11.82 3.09 -20.14
C SER A 178 12.15 1.66 -20.46
N VAL A 179 11.95 1.25 -21.71
CA VAL A 179 12.49 -0.01 -22.22
C VAL A 179 13.80 0.32 -22.91
N GLN A 180 14.84 -0.44 -22.60
CA GLN A 180 16.10 -0.32 -23.31
C GLN A 180 16.00 -1.14 -24.60
N ILE A 181 16.20 -0.50 -25.73
CA ILE A 181 16.34 -1.17 -27.02
C ILE A 181 17.81 -1.20 -27.42
N MET A 182 18.21 -2.28 -28.09
CA MET A 182 19.53 -2.46 -28.67
C MET A 182 19.40 -2.39 -30.19
N VAL A 183 20.11 -1.46 -30.81
CA VAL A 183 20.07 -1.28 -32.27
C VAL A 183 21.49 -1.20 -32.79
N SER A 184 21.77 -1.96 -33.85
CA SER A 184 23.08 -1.96 -34.51
C SER A 184 23.11 -0.92 -35.62
N VAL A 185 24.20 -0.18 -35.72
CA VAL A 185 24.43 0.83 -36.77
C VAL A 185 24.99 0.14 -38.01
N TYR A 186 24.27 0.21 -39.13
CA TYR A 186 24.72 -0.34 -40.41
C TYR A 186 25.61 0.66 -41.17
N ALA A 187 26.43 0.13 -42.09
CA ALA A 187 27.34 0.94 -42.89
C ALA A 187 26.56 1.84 -43.86
N GLY A 188 26.87 3.14 -43.91
CA GLY A 188 26.11 4.09 -44.74
C GLY A 188 24.73 4.46 -44.18
N SER A 189 24.43 4.07 -42.93
CA SER A 189 23.27 4.63 -42.22
C SER A 189 23.46 6.11 -41.88
N ASP A 190 22.36 6.84 -41.66
CA ASP A 190 22.42 8.28 -41.35
C ASP A 190 23.19 8.56 -40.04
N MET A 191 23.31 7.59 -39.14
CA MET A 191 24.08 7.71 -37.91
C MET A 191 25.59 7.45 -38.08
N ASP A 192 26.02 6.80 -39.16
CA ASP A 192 27.43 6.45 -39.38
C ASP A 192 28.28 7.71 -39.58
N GLY A 193 29.36 7.83 -38.79
CA GLY A 193 30.27 8.98 -38.85
C GLY A 193 29.72 10.28 -38.23
N LYS A 194 28.52 10.27 -37.62
CA LYS A 194 28.00 11.42 -36.88
C LYS A 194 28.39 11.38 -35.41
N LYS A 195 28.54 12.56 -34.81
CA LYS A 195 28.64 12.70 -33.35
C LYS A 195 27.26 12.52 -32.71
N VAL A 196 27.21 11.97 -31.49
CA VAL A 196 25.94 11.77 -30.75
C VAL A 196 25.07 13.03 -30.71
N ARG A 197 25.66 14.23 -30.55
CA ARG A 197 24.90 15.50 -30.54
C ARG A 197 24.32 15.92 -31.89
N GLN A 198 24.83 15.38 -32.99
CA GLN A 198 24.42 15.72 -34.36
C GLN A 198 23.27 14.82 -34.86
N ILE A 199 22.91 13.79 -34.10
CA ILE A 199 21.83 12.86 -34.42
C ILE A 199 20.50 13.45 -33.91
N GLU A 200 19.48 13.45 -34.76
CA GLU A 200 18.13 13.91 -34.40
C GLU A 200 17.37 12.84 -33.60
N TRP A 201 17.69 12.75 -32.30
CA TRP A 201 17.04 11.78 -31.41
C TRP A 201 15.54 12.05 -31.26
N PRO A 202 14.68 11.01 -31.39
CA PRO A 202 13.25 11.17 -31.14
C PRO A 202 12.96 11.60 -29.68
N THR A 203 11.99 12.48 -29.49
CA THR A 203 11.55 12.91 -28.15
C THR A 203 11.14 11.72 -27.29
N GLY A 204 11.75 11.58 -26.10
CA GLY A 204 11.52 10.43 -25.21
C GLY A 204 12.45 9.24 -25.45
N SER A 205 13.56 9.44 -26.17
CA SER A 205 14.69 8.53 -26.27
C SER A 205 15.92 9.10 -25.57
N LEU A 206 16.72 8.24 -24.94
CA LEU A 206 17.98 8.59 -24.28
C LEU A 206 19.01 7.52 -24.59
N LEU A 207 20.07 7.89 -25.31
CA LEU A 207 21.22 7.01 -25.51
C LEU A 207 21.99 6.87 -24.19
N THR A 208 22.09 5.64 -23.68
CA THR A 208 22.75 5.36 -22.40
C THR A 208 24.13 4.74 -22.55
N LYS A 209 24.31 3.91 -23.58
CA LYS A 209 25.52 3.13 -23.79
C LYS A 209 25.75 2.87 -25.28
N ILE A 210 27.01 2.85 -25.68
CA ILE A 210 27.46 2.36 -26.99
C ILE A 210 28.37 1.16 -26.73
N GLU A 211 28.20 0.09 -27.49
CA GLU A 211 29.12 -1.05 -27.46
C GLU A 211 29.79 -1.20 -28.83
N ARG A 212 31.12 -1.16 -28.84
CA ARG A 212 31.95 -1.29 -30.04
C ARG A 212 32.94 -2.43 -29.84
N ASN A 213 32.84 -3.46 -30.67
CA ASN A 213 33.70 -4.65 -30.58
C ASN A 213 33.73 -5.27 -29.17
N GLY A 214 32.60 -5.30 -28.48
CA GLY A 214 32.47 -5.81 -27.11
C GLY A 214 32.99 -4.88 -26.01
N VAL A 215 33.47 -3.67 -26.35
CA VAL A 215 33.89 -2.65 -25.38
C VAL A 215 32.76 -1.65 -25.18
N GLU A 216 32.40 -1.45 -23.91
CA GLU A 216 31.41 -0.45 -23.50
C GLU A 216 32.01 0.96 -23.51
N ILE A 217 31.28 1.89 -24.14
CA ILE A 217 31.62 3.30 -24.26
C ILE A 217 30.46 4.12 -23.68
N ILE A 218 30.77 4.98 -22.71
CA ILE A 218 29.81 5.97 -22.19
C ILE A 218 29.72 7.12 -23.20
N PRO A 219 28.54 7.37 -23.80
CA PRO A 219 28.40 8.38 -24.84
C PRO A 219 28.46 9.79 -24.25
N ALA A 220 29.31 10.63 -24.83
CA ALA A 220 29.30 12.08 -24.69
C ALA A 220 28.76 12.71 -25.98
N GLY A 221 28.40 14.00 -25.95
CA GLY A 221 27.91 14.69 -27.15
C GLY A 221 28.89 14.67 -28.33
N ASP A 222 30.19 14.57 -28.07
CA ASP A 222 31.26 14.47 -29.08
C ASP A 222 31.65 13.03 -29.45
N THR A 223 31.05 12.01 -28.82
CA THR A 223 31.32 10.61 -29.17
C THR A 223 30.87 10.36 -30.60
N LEU A 224 31.79 9.83 -31.41
CA LEU A 224 31.54 9.48 -32.80
C LEU A 224 30.92 8.08 -32.89
N VAL A 225 29.74 8.00 -33.49
CA VAL A 225 29.07 6.74 -33.80
C VAL A 225 29.66 6.17 -35.08
N ARG A 226 29.94 4.87 -35.11
CA ARG A 226 30.51 4.15 -36.26
C ARG A 226 29.64 2.96 -36.62
N TRP A 227 29.64 2.57 -37.88
CA TRP A 227 29.09 1.30 -38.31
C TRP A 227 29.64 0.13 -37.46
N GLY A 228 28.77 -0.84 -37.16
CA GLY A 228 29.07 -1.94 -36.25
C GLY A 228 28.89 -1.63 -34.76
N ASP A 229 28.64 -0.37 -34.39
CA ASP A 229 28.29 -0.02 -33.01
C ASP A 229 26.90 -0.57 -32.65
N THR A 230 26.75 -1.09 -31.43
CA THR A 230 25.45 -1.39 -30.83
C THR A 230 25.06 -0.29 -29.87
N LEU A 231 23.96 0.39 -30.16
CA LEU A 231 23.42 1.50 -29.38
C LEU A 231 22.37 0.99 -28.40
N PHE A 232 22.55 1.32 -27.12
CA PHE A 232 21.59 1.04 -26.06
C PHE A 232 20.81 2.32 -25.75
N ILE A 233 19.53 2.33 -26.09
CA ILE A 233 18.69 3.53 -26.02
C ILE A 233 17.49 3.24 -25.13
N ASN A 234 17.34 4.02 -24.06
CA ASN A 234 16.16 4.00 -23.21
C ASN A 234 15.04 4.78 -23.88
N VAL A 235 13.91 4.12 -24.12
CA VAL A 235 12.75 4.70 -24.81
C VAL A 235 11.53 4.68 -23.89
N SER A 236 10.78 5.78 -23.87
CA SER A 236 9.52 5.87 -23.13
C SER A 236 8.47 4.86 -23.65
N THR A 237 7.88 4.10 -22.73
CA THR A 237 6.82 3.11 -23.03
C THR A 237 5.57 3.69 -23.67
N LYS A 238 5.27 4.99 -23.51
CA LYS A 238 4.05 5.60 -24.07
C LYS A 238 4.00 5.62 -25.60
N ASN A 239 5.15 5.76 -26.26
CA ASN A 239 5.28 5.86 -27.71
C ASN A 239 6.37 4.92 -28.25
N GLN A 240 6.64 3.80 -27.55
CA GLN A 240 7.76 2.91 -27.84
C GLN A 240 7.81 2.52 -29.32
N HIS A 241 6.70 2.07 -29.90
CA HIS A 241 6.67 1.60 -31.28
C HIS A 241 7.08 2.70 -32.28
N ALA A 242 6.52 3.90 -32.16
CA ALA A 242 6.84 5.02 -33.05
C ALA A 242 8.29 5.50 -32.89
N ILE A 243 8.81 5.52 -31.66
CA ILE A 243 10.19 5.92 -31.37
C ILE A 243 11.18 4.86 -31.90
N THR A 244 10.90 3.58 -31.66
CA THR A 244 11.74 2.47 -32.16
C THR A 244 11.79 2.45 -33.68
N GLN A 245 10.66 2.64 -34.37
CA GLN A 245 10.61 2.73 -35.84
C GLN A 245 11.50 3.88 -36.37
N LYS A 246 11.44 5.07 -35.76
CA LYS A 246 12.30 6.20 -36.13
C LYS A 246 13.78 5.92 -35.90
N ILE A 247 14.13 5.26 -34.78
CA ILE A 247 15.52 4.89 -34.49
C ILE A 247 16.02 3.86 -35.51
N ILE A 248 15.22 2.84 -35.83
CA ILE A 248 15.58 1.83 -36.84
C ILE A 248 15.80 2.49 -38.22
N ALA A 249 14.95 3.45 -38.59
CA ALA A 249 15.11 4.19 -39.85
C ALA A 249 16.43 4.97 -39.93
N LEU A 250 16.95 5.47 -38.79
CA LEU A 250 18.23 6.18 -38.72
C LEU A 250 19.45 5.25 -38.73
N THR A 251 19.28 3.99 -38.32
CA THR A 251 20.38 3.01 -38.21
C THR A 251 20.50 2.07 -39.41
N ASN A 252 19.46 1.98 -40.26
CA ASN A 252 19.47 1.17 -41.47
C ASN A 252 20.18 1.88 -42.63
N GLU A 253 20.64 1.10 -43.60
CA GLU A 253 21.23 1.62 -44.85
C GLU A 253 20.17 2.38 -45.66
N THR A 254 20.54 3.57 -46.15
CA THR A 254 19.72 4.35 -47.11
C THR A 254 20.00 3.95 -48.54
#